data_AF-A0A2G6E1M6-F1
#
_entry.id   AF-A0A2G6E1M6-F1
#
_cell.length_a   1.000
_cell.length_b   1.000
_cell.length_c   1.000
_cell.angle_alpha   90.00
_cell.angle_beta   90.00
_cell.angle_gamma   90.00
#
_symmetry.space_group_name_H-M   'P 1'
#
loop_
_entity.id
_entity.type
_entity.pdbx_description
1 polymer ?
#
loop_
_entity_poly.entity_id
_entity_poly.type
_entity_poly.pdbx_seq_one_letter_code
_entity_poly.pdbx_strand_id
1 'polypeptide(L)'
;PFIVFISNNKWFLINIDRQQDSLLLGKEIVKINDVEIADVEKRLVQFTFSENRINQQQELENWQIYNKPEFLKEANIIDKLSEKVKIAFTDSTVTYLAPVTKKGIRTYKVKTYPNEITKFKKKIYDYSVYPQEDFGYLQFNSCHDKIDMLDAVESYVKPWLQPIARNYLKRQFRKKKPSKRMAPYYNPEYPVFKDFVWELVDSLNRSNIQNLVIDLRNNSGGNLNLGIQLLYFLTDKEDLKGFTDFAYTSDIYKEYFLADYRELQKEYSAKIPDNALVKRNKEDNLFSEITNPKSKYFIPKNRPVFKGKVFVLSNYGTGSAAAMLTTLFQDNNIGTVIGTSVG
;
A
#
# COMPACT_ATOMS: atom_id res chain seq x y z
N PRO A 1 -15.12 2.27 -24.40
CA PRO A 1 -15.61 1.32 -23.38
C PRO A 1 -14.74 0.05 -23.33
N PHE A 2 -13.50 0.19 -22.86
CA PHE A 2 -12.54 -0.91 -22.76
C PHE A 2 -11.74 -0.80 -21.47
N ILE A 3 -11.20 -1.92 -21.00
CA ILE A 3 -10.39 -2.01 -19.80
C ILE A 3 -9.03 -2.58 -20.20
N VAL A 4 -7.96 -1.97 -19.73
CA VAL A 4 -6.60 -2.46 -19.97
C VAL A 4 -5.97 -2.94 -18.68
N PHE A 5 -4.95 -3.77 -18.82
CA PHE A 5 -3.99 -4.10 -17.78
C PHE A 5 -2.62 -3.66 -18.26
N ILE A 6 -1.89 -2.89 -17.45
CA ILE A 6 -0.56 -2.39 -17.80
C ILE A 6 0.49 -3.21 -17.05
N SER A 7 1.42 -3.82 -17.79
CA SER A 7 2.52 -4.58 -17.21
C SER A 7 3.78 -4.42 -18.05
N ASN A 8 4.90 -4.10 -17.40
CA ASN A 8 6.19 -3.86 -18.07
C ASN A 8 6.07 -2.88 -19.25
N ASN A 9 5.36 -1.77 -19.06
CA ASN A 9 5.07 -0.74 -20.07
C ASN A 9 4.28 -1.24 -21.30
N LYS A 10 3.65 -2.42 -21.21
CA LYS A 10 2.78 -2.97 -22.25
C LYS A 10 1.34 -2.95 -21.80
N TRP A 11 0.45 -2.61 -22.73
CA TRP A 11 -0.99 -2.50 -22.46
C TRP A 11 -1.71 -3.70 -23.05
N PHE A 12 -2.43 -4.42 -22.22
CA PHE A 12 -3.22 -5.58 -22.64
C PHE A 12 -4.70 -5.28 -22.52
N LEU A 13 -5.49 -5.57 -23.55
CA LEU A 13 -6.94 -5.42 -23.49
C LEU A 13 -7.53 -6.53 -22.62
N ILE A 14 -7.99 -6.23 -21.40
CA ILE A 14 -8.58 -7.24 -20.50
C ILE A 14 -10.10 -7.26 -20.53
N ASN A 15 -10.75 -6.21 -21.01
CA ASN A 15 -12.18 -6.22 -21.25
C ASN A 15 -12.60 -5.18 -22.29
N ILE A 16 -13.74 -5.41 -22.93
CA ILE A 16 -14.32 -4.53 -23.94
C ILE A 16 -15.84 -4.69 -23.96
N ASP A 17 -16.55 -3.73 -24.54
CA ASP A 17 -17.99 -3.87 -24.76
C ASP A 17 -18.30 -5.09 -25.66
N ARG A 18 -19.35 -5.84 -25.34
CA ARG A 18 -19.78 -7.08 -25.99
C ARG A 18 -20.28 -6.90 -27.43
N GLN A 19 -20.38 -5.67 -27.91
CA GLN A 19 -20.55 -5.39 -29.34
C GLN A 19 -19.28 -5.67 -30.15
N GLN A 20 -18.12 -5.77 -29.50
CA GLN A 20 -16.85 -6.15 -30.12
C GLN A 20 -16.59 -7.65 -29.98
N ASP A 21 -15.66 -8.19 -30.76
CA ASP A 21 -15.27 -9.60 -30.69
C ASP A 21 -14.46 -9.88 -29.40
N SER A 22 -14.84 -10.94 -28.67
CA SER A 22 -14.10 -11.44 -27.51
C SER A 22 -12.68 -11.92 -27.85
N LEU A 23 -12.39 -12.27 -29.10
CA LEU A 23 -11.06 -12.68 -29.53
C LEU A 23 -10.02 -11.56 -29.38
N LEU A 24 -10.44 -10.31 -29.18
CA LEU A 24 -9.56 -9.18 -28.89
C LEU A 24 -9.00 -9.21 -27.46
N LEU A 25 -9.64 -9.92 -26.53
CA LEU A 25 -9.21 -9.96 -25.13
C LEU A 25 -7.84 -10.66 -25.00
N GLY A 26 -6.97 -10.08 -24.19
CA GLY A 26 -5.60 -10.53 -23.97
C GLY A 26 -4.58 -9.98 -24.98
N LYS A 27 -5.02 -9.34 -26.06
CA LYS A 27 -4.10 -8.77 -27.05
C LYS A 27 -3.37 -7.54 -26.51
N GLU A 28 -2.11 -7.40 -26.91
CA GLU A 28 -1.29 -6.22 -26.63
C GLU A 28 -1.69 -5.08 -27.57
N ILE A 29 -2.04 -3.94 -26.99
CA ILE A 29 -2.37 -2.69 -27.69
C ILE A 29 -1.06 -1.98 -28.03
N VAL A 30 -0.88 -1.64 -29.31
CA VAL A 30 0.29 -0.91 -29.80
C VAL A 30 -0.01 0.53 -30.14
N LYS A 31 -1.24 0.86 -30.55
CA LYS A 31 -1.65 2.23 -30.87
C LYS A 31 -3.08 2.53 -30.46
N ILE A 32 -3.32 3.80 -30.17
CA ILE A 32 -4.66 4.39 -30.09
C ILE A 32 -4.71 5.51 -31.13
N ASN A 33 -5.66 5.42 -32.06
CA ASN A 33 -5.64 6.15 -33.32
C ASN A 33 -4.30 5.97 -34.04
N ASP A 34 -3.63 7.06 -34.39
CA ASP A 34 -2.33 7.06 -35.05
C ASP A 34 -1.16 7.35 -34.07
N VAL A 35 -1.43 7.27 -32.76
CA VAL A 35 -0.45 7.52 -31.69
C VAL A 35 0.03 6.21 -31.08
N GLU A 36 1.34 6.03 -31.00
CA GLU A 36 1.96 4.88 -30.33
C GLU A 36 1.56 4.80 -28.85
N ILE A 37 1.34 3.60 -28.33
CA ILE A 37 0.83 3.41 -26.97
C ILE A 37 1.77 4.00 -25.90
N ALA A 38 3.08 3.97 -26.14
CA ALA A 38 4.07 4.60 -25.26
C ALA A 38 3.87 6.13 -25.17
N ASP A 39 3.55 6.77 -26.29
CA ASP A 39 3.27 8.21 -26.34
C ASP A 39 1.90 8.53 -25.72
N VAL A 40 0.89 7.69 -25.98
CA VAL A 40 -0.42 7.79 -25.32
C VAL A 40 -0.25 7.76 -23.80
N GLU A 41 0.48 6.77 -23.29
CA GLU A 41 0.73 6.65 -21.86
C GLU A 41 1.49 7.86 -21.33
N LYS A 42 2.59 8.28 -21.99
CA LYS A 42 3.40 9.44 -21.60
C LYS A 42 2.57 10.73 -21.46
N ARG A 43 1.56 10.92 -22.33
CA ARG A 43 0.67 12.08 -22.26
C ARG A 43 -0.37 11.93 -21.17
N LEU A 44 -1.01 10.77 -21.03
CA LEU A 44 -2.12 10.60 -20.10
C LEU A 44 -1.70 10.54 -18.64
N VAL A 45 -0.51 10.03 -18.35
CA VAL A 45 0.03 10.02 -16.98
C VAL A 45 0.32 11.41 -16.41
N GLN A 46 0.37 12.46 -17.25
CA GLN A 46 0.48 13.84 -16.75
C GLN A 46 -0.79 14.29 -15.99
N PHE A 47 -1.89 13.53 -16.12
CA PHE A 47 -3.14 13.75 -15.37
C PHE A 47 -3.24 12.90 -14.09
N THR A 48 -2.13 12.26 -13.69
CA THR A 48 -2.05 11.44 -12.46
C THR A 48 -1.17 12.14 -11.43
N PHE A 49 -1.40 11.86 -10.16
CA PHE A 49 -0.70 12.48 -9.03
C PHE A 49 -0.10 11.38 -8.16
N SER A 50 1.16 11.01 -8.46
CA SER A 50 1.87 10.00 -7.68
C SER A 50 3.37 10.27 -7.66
N GLU A 51 4.05 9.68 -6.67
CA GLU A 51 5.46 9.89 -6.32
C GLU A 51 6.42 9.28 -7.34
N ASN A 52 5.98 8.30 -8.12
CA ASN A 52 6.80 7.60 -9.10
C ASN A 52 6.00 7.14 -10.33
N ARG A 53 6.74 6.79 -11.39
CA ARG A 53 6.20 6.37 -12.70
C ARG A 53 5.25 5.18 -12.62
N ILE A 54 5.56 4.18 -11.79
CA ILE A 54 4.77 2.96 -11.68
C ILE A 54 3.43 3.27 -11.02
N ASN A 55 3.43 4.10 -9.98
CA ASN A 55 2.19 4.53 -9.33
C ASN A 55 1.32 5.36 -10.28
N GLN A 56 1.93 6.25 -11.08
CA GLN A 56 1.22 6.99 -12.12
C GLN A 56 0.55 6.06 -13.16
N GLN A 57 1.23 5.00 -13.60
CA GLN A 57 0.64 3.99 -14.49
C GLN A 57 -0.52 3.26 -13.82
N GLN A 58 -0.41 2.95 -12.53
CA GLN A 58 -1.50 2.31 -11.82
C GLN A 58 -2.70 3.25 -11.63
N GLU A 59 -2.48 4.54 -11.34
CA GLU A 59 -3.56 5.53 -11.30
C GLU A 59 -4.25 5.65 -12.65
N LEU A 60 -3.48 5.69 -13.74
CA LEU A 60 -4.00 5.67 -15.09
C LEU A 60 -4.94 4.47 -15.32
N GLU A 61 -4.55 3.28 -14.86
CA GLU A 61 -5.35 2.06 -14.91
C GLU A 61 -6.61 2.14 -14.03
N ASN A 62 -6.44 2.42 -12.74
CA ASN A 62 -7.51 2.44 -11.73
C ASN A 62 -8.59 3.47 -12.05
N TRP A 63 -8.18 4.66 -12.49
CA TRP A 63 -9.09 5.74 -12.86
C TRP A 63 -9.57 5.65 -14.30
N GLN A 64 -9.05 4.70 -15.08
CA GLN A 64 -9.37 4.46 -16.49
C GLN A 64 -9.24 5.73 -17.34
N ILE A 65 -8.21 6.53 -17.10
CA ILE A 65 -8.01 7.82 -17.79
C ILE A 65 -7.95 7.62 -19.31
N TYR A 66 -7.38 6.50 -19.74
CA TYR A 66 -7.21 6.11 -21.14
C TYR A 66 -8.50 5.83 -21.94
N ASN A 67 -9.66 5.72 -21.30
CA ASN A 67 -10.92 5.46 -22.01
C ASN A 67 -11.95 6.59 -21.86
N LYS A 68 -11.52 7.73 -21.31
CA LYS A 68 -12.34 8.93 -21.10
C LYS A 68 -12.06 9.97 -22.19
N PRO A 69 -13.05 10.32 -23.02
CA PRO A 69 -12.85 11.25 -24.14
C PRO A 69 -12.26 12.60 -23.73
N GLU A 70 -12.56 13.11 -22.53
CA GLU A 70 -12.05 14.39 -22.04
C GLU A 70 -10.52 14.37 -21.91
N PHE A 71 -9.97 13.33 -21.31
CA PHE A 71 -8.52 13.16 -21.15
C PHE A 71 -7.83 12.82 -22.46
N LEU A 72 -8.47 12.01 -23.32
CA LEU A 72 -7.93 11.71 -24.64
C LEU A 72 -7.84 12.97 -25.52
N LYS A 73 -8.82 13.87 -25.41
CA LYS A 73 -8.82 15.15 -26.13
C LYS A 73 -7.73 16.07 -25.60
N GLU A 74 -7.63 16.24 -24.27
CA GLU A 74 -6.59 17.07 -23.66
C GLU A 74 -5.18 16.53 -23.95
N ALA A 75 -5.03 15.21 -24.07
CA ALA A 75 -3.80 14.56 -24.50
C ALA A 75 -3.52 14.63 -26.02
N ASN A 76 -4.36 15.31 -26.80
CA ASN A 76 -4.27 15.36 -28.27
C ASN A 76 -4.20 13.97 -28.93
N ILE A 77 -5.03 13.04 -28.45
CA ILE A 77 -5.22 11.69 -29.03
C ILE A 77 -6.47 11.65 -29.91
N ILE A 78 -7.47 12.47 -29.58
CA ILE A 78 -8.68 12.72 -30.35
C ILE A 78 -8.90 14.23 -30.47
N ASP A 79 -9.59 14.67 -31.52
CA ASP A 79 -9.93 16.08 -31.74
C ASP A 79 -11.28 16.46 -31.11
N LYS A 80 -12.21 15.50 -31.07
CA LYS A 80 -13.60 15.72 -30.62
C LYS A 80 -14.03 14.67 -29.61
N LEU A 81 -14.83 15.07 -28.62
CA LEU A 81 -15.36 14.15 -27.59
C LEU A 81 -16.25 13.03 -28.16
N SER A 82 -16.81 13.24 -29.35
CA SER A 82 -17.64 12.25 -30.07
C SER A 82 -16.84 11.34 -31.01
N GLU A 83 -15.53 11.56 -31.14
CA GLU A 83 -14.68 10.82 -32.06
C GLU A 83 -14.58 9.34 -31.67
N LYS A 84 -14.63 8.46 -32.68
CA LYS A 84 -14.38 7.03 -32.49
C LYS A 84 -12.89 6.80 -32.35
N VAL A 85 -12.52 5.96 -31.40
CA VAL A 85 -11.14 5.61 -31.16
C VAL A 85 -10.80 4.30 -31.89
N LYS A 86 -9.75 4.29 -32.70
CA LYS A 86 -9.18 3.09 -33.30
C LYS A 86 -8.16 2.48 -32.33
N ILE A 87 -8.29 1.21 -31.99
CA ILE A 87 -7.29 0.48 -31.21
C ILE A 87 -6.62 -0.52 -32.14
N ALA A 88 -5.30 -0.47 -32.22
CA ALA A 88 -4.49 -1.41 -33.00
C ALA A 88 -3.71 -2.34 -32.08
N PHE A 89 -3.62 -3.61 -32.47
CA PHE A 89 -2.96 -4.66 -31.70
C PHE A 89 -1.68 -5.16 -32.39
N THR A 90 -0.83 -5.86 -31.64
CA THR A 90 0.44 -6.44 -32.14
C THR A 90 0.25 -7.41 -33.32
N ASP A 91 -0.90 -8.06 -33.44
CA ASP A 91 -1.23 -9.00 -34.52
C ASP A 91 -1.84 -8.33 -35.75
N SER A 92 -1.72 -7.00 -35.85
CA SER A 92 -2.28 -6.16 -36.92
C SER A 92 -3.82 -6.09 -36.95
N THR A 93 -4.52 -6.74 -36.04
CA THR A 93 -5.97 -6.53 -35.91
C THR A 93 -6.27 -5.14 -35.36
N VAL A 94 -7.47 -4.64 -35.68
CA VAL A 94 -7.94 -3.32 -35.24
C VAL A 94 -9.41 -3.39 -34.80
N THR A 95 -9.78 -2.53 -33.86
CA THR A 95 -11.19 -2.29 -33.50
C THR A 95 -11.48 -0.79 -33.40
N TYR A 96 -12.74 -0.41 -33.60
CA TYR A 96 -13.20 0.97 -33.51
C TYR A 96 -14.25 1.09 -32.42
N LEU A 97 -14.02 2.02 -31.49
CA LEU A 97 -14.86 2.23 -30.33
C LEU A 97 -15.46 3.63 -30.33
N ALA A 98 -16.79 3.71 -30.37
CA ALA A 98 -17.50 4.96 -30.14
C ALA A 98 -17.55 5.30 -28.64
N PRO A 99 -17.56 6.60 -28.28
CA PRO A 99 -17.85 7.03 -26.93
C PRO A 99 -19.29 6.66 -26.56
N VAL A 100 -19.46 6.12 -25.37
CA VAL A 100 -20.75 5.63 -24.86
C VAL A 100 -20.94 6.02 -23.40
N THR A 101 -22.19 6.19 -22.97
CA THR A 101 -22.49 6.42 -21.56
C THR A 101 -22.38 5.11 -20.77
N LYS A 102 -21.98 5.18 -19.50
CA LYS A 102 -21.79 3.99 -18.63
C LYS A 102 -23.00 3.05 -18.58
N LYS A 103 -24.23 3.58 -18.67
CA LYS A 103 -25.47 2.78 -18.61
C LYS A 103 -25.63 1.79 -19.76
N GLY A 104 -24.99 2.05 -20.91
CA GLY A 104 -25.08 1.20 -22.10
C GLY A 104 -24.02 0.10 -22.20
N ILE A 105 -22.99 0.13 -21.35
CA ILE A 105 -21.83 -0.74 -21.51
C ILE A 105 -22.16 -2.15 -20.99
N ARG A 106 -21.95 -3.15 -21.84
CA ARG A 106 -22.07 -4.57 -21.47
C ARG A 106 -20.71 -5.20 -21.67
N THR A 107 -19.97 -5.49 -20.60
CA THR A 107 -18.65 -6.12 -20.70
C THR A 107 -18.71 -7.64 -20.63
N TYR A 108 -17.63 -8.30 -21.02
CA TYR A 108 -17.46 -9.73 -20.83
C TYR A 108 -17.26 -10.08 -19.35
N LYS A 109 -17.78 -11.24 -18.93
CA LYS A 109 -17.49 -11.80 -17.60
C LYS A 109 -16.14 -12.51 -17.65
N VAL A 110 -15.07 -11.79 -17.34
CA VAL A 110 -13.72 -12.37 -17.17
C VAL A 110 -13.58 -12.81 -15.72
N LYS A 111 -13.26 -14.08 -15.49
CA LYS A 111 -13.00 -14.63 -14.15
C LYS A 111 -11.49 -14.68 -13.94
N THR A 112 -11.01 -14.00 -12.90
CA THR A 112 -9.67 -14.20 -12.36
C THR A 112 -9.79 -15.04 -11.09
N TYR A 113 -9.00 -16.12 -11.02
CA TYR A 113 -8.96 -16.98 -9.85
C TYR A 113 -7.75 -16.59 -9.00
N PRO A 114 -7.94 -16.16 -7.74
CA PRO A 114 -6.81 -15.87 -6.88
C PRO A 114 -6.06 -17.17 -6.56
N ASN A 115 -4.74 -17.07 -6.41
CA ASN A 115 -3.94 -18.19 -5.91
C ASN A 115 -4.33 -18.51 -4.46
N GLU A 116 -4.44 -19.80 -4.11
CA GLU A 116 -4.94 -20.23 -2.79
C GLU A 116 -4.08 -19.75 -1.60
N ILE A 117 -2.76 -19.62 -1.81
CA ILE A 117 -1.83 -19.12 -0.80
C ILE A 117 -1.98 -17.60 -0.68
N THR A 118 -2.01 -16.89 -1.81
CA THR A 118 -1.95 -15.43 -1.82
C THR A 118 -3.31 -14.74 -1.87
N LYS A 119 -4.42 -15.49 -1.82
CA LYS A 119 -5.77 -14.90 -1.84
C LYS A 119 -5.94 -13.97 -0.65
N PHE A 120 -6.59 -12.84 -0.88
CA PHE A 120 -6.86 -11.88 0.17
C PHE A 120 -7.75 -12.49 1.26
N LYS A 121 -7.26 -12.46 2.49
CA LYS A 121 -7.98 -12.85 3.70
C LYS A 121 -8.48 -11.57 4.36
N LYS A 122 -9.77 -11.51 4.70
CA LYS A 122 -10.38 -10.35 5.35
C LYS A 122 -10.04 -10.27 6.85
N LYS A 123 -8.74 -10.23 7.15
CA LYS A 123 -8.11 -10.02 8.45
C LYS A 123 -6.99 -8.99 8.27
N ILE A 124 -6.69 -8.21 9.29
CA ILE A 124 -5.58 -7.24 9.28
C ILE A 124 -4.21 -7.91 9.19
N TYR A 125 -4.09 -9.12 9.75
CA TYR A 125 -2.94 -10.00 9.57
C TYR A 125 -3.36 -11.45 9.83
N ASP A 126 -2.70 -12.37 9.12
CA ASP A 126 -2.89 -13.81 9.23
C ASP A 126 -1.64 -14.52 8.72
N TYR A 127 -1.36 -15.73 9.20
CA TYR A 127 -0.24 -16.51 8.70
C TYR A 127 -0.60 -17.97 8.42
N SER A 128 0.24 -18.62 7.64
CA SER A 128 0.16 -20.05 7.35
C SER A 128 1.58 -20.61 7.23
N VAL A 129 1.76 -21.88 7.60
CA VAL A 129 3.06 -22.56 7.56
C VAL A 129 2.93 -23.72 6.59
N TYR A 130 3.91 -23.86 5.70
CA TYR A 130 4.00 -24.87 4.66
C TYR A 130 5.30 -25.66 4.85
N PRO A 131 5.33 -26.65 5.77
CA PRO A 131 6.56 -27.36 6.11
C PRO A 131 7.13 -28.20 4.96
N GLN A 132 6.29 -28.72 4.07
CA GLN A 132 6.75 -29.54 2.94
C GLN A 132 7.50 -28.71 1.91
N GLU A 133 7.09 -27.45 1.75
CA GLU A 133 7.67 -26.48 0.83
C GLU A 133 8.69 -25.54 1.52
N ASP A 134 8.95 -25.73 2.82
CA ASP A 134 9.89 -24.97 3.64
C ASP A 134 9.64 -23.45 3.63
N PHE A 135 8.38 -23.02 3.75
CA PHE A 135 8.09 -21.60 3.93
C PHE A 135 6.90 -21.28 4.84
N GLY A 136 6.97 -20.10 5.46
CA GLY A 136 5.85 -19.43 6.10
C GLY A 136 5.30 -18.33 5.19
N TYR A 137 3.99 -18.09 5.26
CA TYR A 137 3.33 -17.01 4.56
C TYR A 137 2.58 -16.12 5.54
N LEU A 138 3.06 -14.89 5.72
CA LEU A 138 2.39 -13.83 6.47
C LEU A 138 1.67 -12.91 5.50
N GLN A 139 0.34 -12.82 5.58
CA GLN A 139 -0.40 -11.75 4.92
C GLN A 139 -0.64 -10.63 5.92
N PHE A 140 0.05 -9.50 5.78
CA PHE A 140 -0.03 -8.37 6.70
C PHE A 140 -0.72 -7.20 5.99
N ASN A 141 -2.04 -7.15 6.09
CA ASN A 141 -2.90 -6.27 5.31
C ASN A 141 -3.08 -4.87 5.91
N SER A 142 -2.72 -4.63 7.17
CA SER A 142 -2.80 -3.29 7.75
C SER A 142 -2.03 -3.16 9.05
N CYS A 143 -1.37 -2.03 9.27
CA CYS A 143 -0.62 -1.72 10.48
C CYS A 143 -1.53 -1.14 11.58
N HIS A 144 -2.57 -1.89 11.97
CA HIS A 144 -3.46 -1.53 13.07
C HIS A 144 -3.58 -2.68 14.06
N ASP A 145 -3.77 -2.37 15.33
CA ASP A 145 -4.14 -3.35 16.36
C ASP A 145 -4.93 -2.65 17.48
N LYS A 146 -5.26 -3.38 18.54
CA LYS A 146 -5.99 -2.81 19.69
C LYS A 146 -5.29 -1.61 20.33
N ILE A 147 -3.97 -1.63 20.42
CA ILE A 147 -3.17 -0.60 21.09
C ILE A 147 -3.25 0.68 20.26
N ASP A 148 -2.88 0.59 18.99
CA ASP A 148 -2.98 1.68 18.03
C ASP A 148 -4.38 2.31 17.99
N MET A 149 -5.44 1.48 17.94
CA MET A 149 -6.81 1.99 17.94
C MET A 149 -7.17 2.79 19.19
N LEU A 150 -6.62 2.42 20.35
CA LEU A 150 -6.84 3.16 21.60
C LEU A 150 -6.07 4.48 21.66
N ASP A 151 -4.92 4.54 21.00
CA ASP A 151 -4.07 5.72 20.93
C ASP A 151 -4.59 6.74 19.92
N ALA A 152 -5.05 6.26 18.77
CA ALA A 152 -5.68 7.08 17.74
C ALA A 152 -6.90 7.87 18.26
N VAL A 153 -7.53 7.44 19.36
CA VAL A 153 -8.59 8.22 20.01
C VAL A 153 -8.09 9.60 20.41
N GLU A 154 -6.87 9.73 20.90
CA GLU A 154 -6.32 11.02 21.33
C GLU A 154 -6.10 11.97 20.14
N SER A 155 -5.72 11.43 18.99
CA SER A 155 -5.45 12.19 17.76
C SER A 155 -6.71 12.60 17.00
N TYR A 156 -7.76 11.77 16.99
CA TYR A 156 -8.94 11.99 16.13
C TYR A 156 -10.22 12.34 16.87
N VAL A 157 -10.25 12.22 18.21
CA VAL A 157 -11.45 12.48 19.01
C VAL A 157 -11.21 13.64 19.95
N LYS A 158 -12.13 14.61 19.90
CA LYS A 158 -12.15 15.78 20.78
C LYS A 158 -12.04 15.35 22.25
N PRO A 159 -11.23 16.00 23.09
CA PRO A 159 -10.91 15.55 24.44
C PRO A 159 -12.10 15.09 25.29
N TRP A 160 -13.21 15.85 25.29
CA TRP A 160 -14.41 15.52 26.07
C TRP A 160 -15.21 14.31 25.55
N LEU A 161 -14.98 13.87 24.32
CA LEU A 161 -15.59 12.66 23.73
C LEU A 161 -14.70 11.42 23.84
N GLN A 162 -13.42 11.58 24.19
CA GLN A 162 -12.47 10.47 24.29
C GLN A 162 -12.93 9.37 25.26
N PRO A 163 -13.51 9.65 26.46
CA PRO A 163 -14.01 8.60 27.34
C PRO A 163 -15.10 7.74 26.69
N ILE A 164 -16.01 8.38 25.96
CA ILE A 164 -17.11 7.71 25.24
C ILE A 164 -16.54 6.84 24.10
N ALA A 165 -15.62 7.39 23.32
CA ALA A 165 -14.95 6.66 22.23
C ALA A 165 -14.16 5.45 22.75
N ARG A 166 -13.38 5.62 23.83
CA ARG A 166 -12.65 4.52 24.48
C ARG A 166 -13.61 3.44 24.99
N ASN A 167 -14.73 3.81 25.60
CA ASN A 167 -15.73 2.83 26.06
C ASN A 167 -16.37 2.08 24.89
N TYR A 168 -16.67 2.78 23.79
CA TYR A 168 -17.15 2.15 22.56
C TYR A 168 -16.16 1.11 22.04
N LEU A 169 -14.87 1.47 21.91
CA LEU A 169 -13.82 0.57 21.44
C LEU A 169 -13.68 -0.66 22.35
N LYS A 170 -13.59 -0.45 23.68
CA LYS A 170 -13.54 -1.54 24.67
C LYS A 170 -14.71 -2.51 24.52
N ARG A 171 -15.91 -2.02 24.22
CA ARG A 171 -17.08 -2.88 23.94
C ARG A 171 -16.93 -3.65 22.62
N GLN A 172 -16.34 -3.06 21.58
CA GLN A 172 -16.10 -3.78 20.33
C GLN A 172 -15.04 -4.87 20.49
N PHE A 173 -13.98 -4.62 21.28
CA PHE A 173 -12.91 -5.59 21.51
C PHE A 173 -13.37 -6.87 22.20
N ARG A 174 -14.47 -6.82 22.97
CA ARG A 174 -15.08 -7.99 23.62
C ARG A 174 -15.91 -8.86 22.66
N LYS A 175 -16.19 -8.39 21.44
CA LYS A 175 -17.03 -9.13 20.49
C LYS A 175 -16.19 -10.08 19.65
N LYS A 176 -16.65 -11.32 19.50
CA LYS A 176 -16.09 -12.28 18.51
C LYS A 176 -16.19 -11.76 17.08
N LYS A 177 -17.23 -10.98 16.77
CA LYS A 177 -17.43 -10.32 15.48
C LYS A 177 -17.59 -8.81 15.70
N PRO A 178 -16.51 -8.02 15.53
CA PRO A 178 -16.59 -6.57 15.66
C PRO A 178 -17.50 -5.97 14.59
N SER A 179 -17.91 -4.70 14.77
CA SER A 179 -18.75 -4.02 13.79
C SER A 179 -18.08 -3.94 12.41
N LYS A 180 -18.87 -3.78 11.34
CA LYS A 180 -18.34 -3.61 9.97
C LYS A 180 -17.33 -2.45 9.85
N ARG A 181 -17.48 -1.42 10.69
CA ARG A 181 -16.56 -0.26 10.77
C ARG A 181 -15.21 -0.62 11.43
N MET A 182 -15.21 -1.58 12.36
CA MET A 182 -14.04 -2.00 13.13
C MET A 182 -13.29 -3.17 12.49
N ALA A 183 -13.99 -4.03 11.76
CA ALA A 183 -13.42 -5.24 11.16
C ALA A 183 -12.17 -5.00 10.29
N PRO A 184 -12.01 -3.88 9.56
CA PRO A 184 -10.78 -3.58 8.81
C PRO A 184 -9.57 -3.20 9.68
N TYR A 185 -9.75 -2.97 10.98
CA TYR A 185 -8.74 -2.39 11.87
C TYR A 185 -8.45 -3.25 13.11
N TYR A 186 -9.22 -4.32 13.33
CA TYR A 186 -9.15 -5.12 14.54
C TYR A 186 -9.27 -6.61 14.25
N ASN A 187 -8.28 -7.39 14.70
CA ASN A 187 -8.33 -8.85 14.72
C ASN A 187 -8.74 -9.34 16.11
N PRO A 188 -9.95 -9.90 16.31
CA PRO A 188 -10.36 -10.41 17.61
C PRO A 188 -9.60 -11.68 18.04
N GLU A 189 -9.05 -12.44 17.10
CA GLU A 189 -8.23 -13.63 17.36
C GLU A 189 -6.86 -13.23 17.91
N TYR A 190 -6.32 -12.14 17.37
CA TYR A 190 -5.04 -11.57 17.75
C TYR A 190 -5.16 -10.07 18.02
N PRO A 191 -5.68 -9.66 19.19
CA PRO A 191 -5.98 -8.25 19.46
C PRO A 191 -4.75 -7.35 19.47
N VAL A 192 -3.57 -7.89 19.79
CA VAL A 192 -2.30 -7.16 19.91
C VAL A 192 -1.30 -7.77 18.94
N PHE A 193 -0.69 -6.95 18.11
CA PHE A 193 0.14 -7.43 17.01
C PHE A 193 1.40 -8.16 17.48
N LYS A 194 2.08 -7.67 18.53
CA LYS A 194 3.29 -8.32 19.05
C LYS A 194 3.07 -9.78 19.45
N ASP A 195 1.90 -10.09 20.02
CA ASP A 195 1.58 -11.43 20.49
C ASP A 195 1.35 -12.38 19.29
N PHE A 196 0.77 -11.85 18.21
CA PHE A 196 0.66 -12.54 16.93
C PHE A 196 2.03 -12.83 16.30
N VAL A 197 2.93 -11.84 16.25
CA VAL A 197 4.26 -12.03 15.65
C VAL A 197 5.08 -13.02 16.47
N TRP A 198 4.95 -12.97 17.80
CA TRP A 198 5.58 -13.97 18.68
C TRP A 198 5.13 -15.38 18.31
N GLU A 199 3.82 -15.62 18.20
CA GLU A 199 3.27 -16.93 17.84
C GLU A 199 3.71 -17.36 16.43
N LEU A 200 3.66 -16.45 15.46
CA LEU A 200 4.17 -16.67 14.11
C LEU A 200 5.61 -17.19 14.16
N VAL A 201 6.52 -16.46 14.80
CA VAL A 201 7.94 -16.83 14.83
C VAL A 201 8.17 -18.14 15.60
N ASP A 202 7.48 -18.37 16.71
CA ASP A 202 7.52 -19.64 17.42
C ASP A 202 7.03 -20.81 16.56
N SER A 203 5.99 -20.60 15.75
CA SER A 203 5.45 -21.61 14.83
C SER A 203 6.45 -21.95 13.72
N LEU A 204 7.08 -20.93 13.12
CA LEU A 204 8.11 -21.10 12.10
C LEU A 204 9.34 -21.83 12.65
N ASN A 205 9.85 -21.40 13.81
CA ASN A 205 11.02 -21.99 14.45
C ASN A 205 10.78 -23.45 14.85
N ARG A 206 9.63 -23.76 15.46
CA ARG A 206 9.28 -25.15 15.82
C ARG A 206 9.13 -26.06 14.61
N SER A 207 8.70 -25.50 13.48
CA SER A 207 8.54 -26.22 12.22
C SER A 207 9.82 -26.26 11.39
N ASN A 208 10.94 -25.73 11.90
CA ASN A 208 12.24 -25.62 11.23
C ASN A 208 12.19 -24.90 9.87
N ILE A 209 11.25 -23.98 9.69
CA ILE A 209 11.09 -23.23 8.44
C ILE A 209 12.27 -22.31 8.20
N GLN A 210 12.80 -22.30 6.97
CA GLN A 210 13.93 -21.46 6.58
C GLN A 210 13.54 -20.26 5.75
N ASN A 211 12.31 -20.17 5.25
CA ASN A 211 11.86 -19.07 4.39
C ASN A 211 10.56 -18.45 4.91
N LEU A 212 10.49 -17.12 4.98
CA LEU A 212 9.28 -16.39 5.32
C LEU A 212 8.93 -15.43 4.19
N VAL A 213 7.72 -15.57 3.65
CA VAL A 213 7.12 -14.60 2.72
C VAL A 213 6.18 -13.69 3.50
N ILE A 214 6.40 -12.38 3.39
CA ILE A 214 5.57 -11.33 3.99
C ILE A 214 4.88 -10.58 2.86
N ASP A 215 3.56 -10.69 2.78
CA ASP A 215 2.75 -10.04 1.75
C ASP A 215 2.15 -8.72 2.27
N LEU A 216 2.66 -7.61 1.72
CA LEU A 216 2.23 -6.23 2.02
C LEU A 216 1.42 -5.60 0.87
N ARG A 217 1.07 -6.37 -0.18
CA ARG A 217 0.43 -5.82 -1.39
C ARG A 217 -0.96 -5.22 -1.17
N ASN A 218 -1.60 -5.53 -0.04
CA ASN A 218 -2.89 -4.95 0.34
C ASN A 218 -2.78 -4.03 1.57
N ASN A 219 -1.57 -3.60 1.94
CA ASN A 219 -1.30 -2.85 3.16
C ASN A 219 -1.08 -1.36 2.90
N SER A 220 -2.12 -0.56 3.14
CA SER A 220 -2.06 0.91 3.01
C SER A 220 -1.34 1.60 4.17
N GLY A 221 -0.76 0.85 5.11
CA GLY A 221 -0.06 1.37 6.28
C GLY A 221 -0.94 1.43 7.54
N GLY A 222 -0.73 2.49 8.32
CA GLY A 222 -1.22 2.64 9.69
C GLY A 222 -0.09 3.06 10.61
N ASN A 223 0.06 2.37 11.74
CA ASN A 223 1.07 2.67 12.74
C ASN A 223 2.38 1.91 12.49
N LEU A 224 3.44 2.65 12.18
CA LEU A 224 4.76 2.09 11.87
C LEU A 224 5.34 1.23 13.01
N ASN A 225 4.99 1.48 14.27
CA ASN A 225 5.51 0.68 15.38
C ASN A 225 5.16 -0.80 15.23
N LEU A 226 4.00 -1.15 14.65
CA LEU A 226 3.67 -2.55 14.36
C LEU A 226 4.63 -3.14 13.33
N GLY A 227 4.94 -2.40 12.26
CA GLY A 227 5.97 -2.81 11.29
C GLY A 227 7.35 -3.00 11.94
N ILE A 228 7.74 -2.09 12.84
CA ILE A 228 9.02 -2.19 13.56
C ILE A 228 9.03 -3.39 14.51
N GLN A 229 7.91 -3.69 15.18
CA GLN A 229 7.79 -4.92 15.98
C GLN A 229 8.08 -6.14 15.11
N LEU A 230 7.40 -6.27 13.96
CA LEU A 230 7.65 -7.37 13.01
C LEU A 230 9.14 -7.47 12.65
N LEU A 231 9.75 -6.36 12.21
CA LEU A 231 11.16 -6.31 11.86
C LEU A 231 12.06 -6.77 13.01
N TYR A 232 11.77 -6.35 14.25
CA TYR A 232 12.55 -6.71 15.43
C TYR A 232 12.49 -8.20 15.77
N PHE A 233 11.39 -8.90 15.47
CA PHE A 233 11.30 -10.37 15.58
C PHE A 233 12.09 -11.13 14.50
N LEU A 234 12.60 -10.44 13.48
CA LEU A 234 13.31 -11.05 12.33
C LEU A 234 14.82 -10.79 12.36
N THR A 235 15.34 -10.22 13.45
CA THR A 235 16.77 -9.89 13.57
C THR A 235 17.21 -9.75 15.03
N ASP A 236 18.50 -9.98 15.28
CA ASP A 236 19.18 -9.64 16.55
C ASP A 236 20.18 -8.49 16.39
N LYS A 237 20.15 -7.79 15.25
CA LYS A 237 20.99 -6.61 15.03
C LYS A 237 20.66 -5.52 16.06
N GLU A 238 21.70 -4.96 16.67
CA GLU A 238 21.58 -3.83 17.60
C GLU A 238 21.80 -2.47 16.89
N ASP A 239 22.34 -2.49 15.67
CA ASP A 239 22.74 -1.33 14.87
C ASP A 239 21.71 -0.97 13.77
N LEU A 240 20.43 -1.20 14.05
CA LEU A 240 19.35 -0.92 13.10
C LEU A 240 19.30 0.58 12.76
N LYS A 241 19.21 0.86 11.46
CA LYS A 241 19.14 2.20 10.89
C LYS A 241 17.69 2.54 10.57
N GLY A 242 17.26 3.69 11.06
CA GLY A 242 16.00 4.31 10.65
C GLY A 242 16.19 5.19 9.41
N PHE A 243 15.20 6.02 9.13
CA PHE A 243 15.23 7.03 8.08
C PHE A 243 15.30 8.44 8.67
N THR A 244 15.53 9.43 7.81
CA THR A 244 15.55 10.85 8.20
C THR A 244 14.34 11.56 7.66
N ASP A 245 13.64 12.27 8.53
CA ASP A 245 12.46 13.06 8.17
C ASP A 245 12.84 14.50 7.84
N PHE A 246 12.20 15.04 6.80
CA PHE A 246 12.32 16.44 6.40
C PHE A 246 10.94 17.07 6.36
N ALA A 247 10.85 18.32 6.81
CA ALA A 247 9.68 19.17 6.62
C ALA A 247 9.95 20.14 5.45
N TYR A 248 8.98 20.30 4.56
CA TYR A 248 9.04 21.35 3.54
C TYR A 248 8.30 22.59 4.05
N THR A 249 9.03 23.67 4.34
CA THR A 249 8.54 24.86 5.06
C THR A 249 7.79 25.85 4.17
N SER A 250 6.85 25.34 3.39
CA SER A 250 5.97 26.15 2.54
C SER A 250 4.95 26.94 3.37
N ASP A 251 4.30 27.93 2.74
CA ASP A 251 3.23 28.68 3.41
C ASP A 251 2.02 27.80 3.75
N ILE A 252 1.70 26.82 2.90
CA ILE A 252 0.69 25.79 3.18
C ILE A 252 1.06 25.00 4.44
N TYR A 253 2.33 24.60 4.59
CA TYR A 253 2.76 23.86 5.77
C TYR A 253 2.56 24.67 7.06
N LYS A 254 2.94 25.94 7.05
CA LYS A 254 2.81 26.85 8.20
C LYS A 254 1.35 27.10 8.59
N GLU A 255 0.46 27.21 7.60
CA GLU A 255 -0.96 27.50 7.82
C GLU A 255 -1.73 26.26 8.28
N TYR A 256 -1.57 25.13 7.60
CA TYR A 256 -2.38 23.94 7.83
C TYR A 256 -1.79 22.97 8.87
N PHE A 257 -0.48 23.00 9.11
CA PHE A 257 0.22 22.11 10.05
C PHE A 257 0.87 22.90 11.19
N LEU A 258 0.10 23.82 11.78
CA LEU A 258 0.60 24.78 12.78
C LEU A 258 1.24 24.11 14.02
N ALA A 259 0.71 22.96 14.45
CA ALA A 259 1.28 22.22 15.57
C ALA A 259 2.67 21.68 15.23
N ASP A 260 2.80 20.99 14.10
CA ASP A 260 4.07 20.44 13.62
C ASP A 260 5.09 21.55 13.34
N TYR A 261 4.65 22.67 12.75
CA TYR A 261 5.51 23.82 12.52
C TYR A 261 6.02 24.44 13.84
N ARG A 262 5.17 24.52 14.87
CA ARG A 262 5.58 24.98 16.21
C ARG A 262 6.55 24.03 16.89
N GLU A 263 6.43 22.72 16.67
CA GLU A 263 7.42 21.75 17.14
C GLU A 263 8.75 21.95 16.45
N LEU A 264 8.73 22.09 15.12
CA LEU A 264 9.91 22.38 14.32
C LEU A 264 10.60 23.69 14.76
N GLN A 265 9.84 24.71 15.14
CA GLN A 265 10.39 25.97 15.71
C GLN A 265 11.12 25.76 17.04
N LYS A 266 10.76 24.76 17.83
CA LYS A 266 11.48 24.43 19.07
C LYS A 266 12.78 23.69 18.77
N GLU A 267 12.79 22.87 17.73
CA GLU A 267 13.96 22.09 17.28
C GLU A 267 15.03 22.97 16.62
N TYR A 268 14.64 24.12 16.07
CA TYR A 268 15.52 25.05 15.37
C TYR A 268 15.77 26.33 16.19
N SER A 269 16.98 26.46 16.74
CA SER A 269 17.39 27.65 17.50
C SER A 269 17.56 28.90 16.62
N ALA A 270 17.84 28.71 15.33
CA ALA A 270 17.92 29.75 14.32
C ALA A 270 16.59 29.90 13.56
N LYS A 271 16.42 31.00 12.81
CA LYS A 271 15.24 31.19 11.96
C LYS A 271 15.13 30.02 10.97
N ILE A 272 13.97 29.35 10.94
CA ILE A 272 13.67 28.30 9.97
C ILE A 272 13.67 28.91 8.55
N PRO A 273 14.44 28.37 7.60
CA PRO A 273 14.38 28.80 6.20
C PRO A 273 12.97 28.64 5.61
N ASP A 274 12.52 29.63 4.85
CA ASP A 274 11.22 29.60 4.16
C ASP A 274 11.32 28.82 2.83
N ASN A 275 10.30 28.03 2.49
CA ASN A 275 10.22 27.23 1.25
C ASN A 275 11.44 26.32 1.03
N ALA A 276 11.90 25.65 2.08
CA ALA A 276 13.05 24.76 2.04
C ALA A 276 12.74 23.41 2.70
N LEU A 277 13.49 22.37 2.31
CA LEU A 277 13.52 21.12 3.06
C LEU A 277 14.44 21.29 4.26
N VAL A 278 13.87 21.14 5.45
CA VAL A 278 14.60 21.21 6.71
C VAL A 278 14.50 19.88 7.44
N LYS A 279 15.64 19.36 7.88
CA LYS A 279 15.70 18.09 8.60
C LYS A 279 14.98 18.24 9.94
N ARG A 280 14.10 17.33 10.31
CA ARG A 280 13.54 17.32 11.67
C ARG A 280 14.60 16.78 12.62
N ASN A 281 14.93 17.55 13.66
CA ASN A 281 15.92 17.17 14.68
C ASN A 281 15.22 16.48 15.84
N LYS A 282 14.44 15.45 15.53
CA LYS A 282 13.99 14.52 16.55
C LYS A 282 15.19 13.62 16.88
N GLU A 283 15.71 13.73 18.10
CA GLU A 283 16.61 12.75 18.70
C GLU A 283 15.91 11.39 18.96
N ASP A 284 14.69 11.21 18.45
CA ASP A 284 13.94 9.97 18.56
C ASP A 284 14.65 8.88 17.75
N ASN A 285 15.36 8.02 18.47
CA ASN A 285 15.67 6.70 17.98
C ASN A 285 14.35 6.05 17.53
N LEU A 286 14.21 5.79 16.22
CA LEU A 286 13.01 5.20 15.60
C LEU A 286 12.55 3.92 16.32
N PHE A 287 13.50 3.17 16.90
CA PHE A 287 13.26 1.91 17.58
C PHE A 287 12.92 2.06 19.07
N SER A 288 12.95 3.28 19.62
CA SER A 288 12.77 3.54 21.05
C SER A 288 11.44 3.02 21.60
N GLU A 289 10.34 3.15 20.86
CA GLU A 289 9.03 2.63 21.24
C GLU A 289 9.03 1.10 21.40
N ILE A 290 9.87 0.39 20.66
CA ILE A 290 9.94 -1.07 20.70
C ILE A 290 10.92 -1.54 21.79
N THR A 291 11.94 -0.74 22.10
CA THR A 291 12.98 -1.10 23.08
C THR A 291 12.73 -0.55 24.49
N ASN A 292 11.88 0.46 24.67
CA ASN A 292 11.60 1.07 25.97
C ASN A 292 10.58 0.25 26.77
N PRO A 293 10.93 -0.30 27.95
CA PRO A 293 10.01 -1.12 28.77
C PRO A 293 8.73 -0.41 29.23
N LYS A 294 8.69 0.93 29.17
CA LYS A 294 7.49 1.73 29.49
C LYS A 294 6.57 1.93 28.30
N SER A 295 7.00 1.63 27.08
CA SER A 295 6.16 1.76 25.91
C SER A 295 5.12 0.63 25.84
N LYS A 296 3.93 0.98 25.35
CA LYS A 296 2.87 0.03 24.97
C LYS A 296 3.27 -0.88 23.80
N TYR A 297 4.26 -0.49 22.99
CA TYR A 297 4.77 -1.27 21.87
C TYR A 297 6.02 -2.10 22.22
N PHE A 298 6.45 -2.08 23.47
CA PHE A 298 7.65 -2.75 23.93
C PHE A 298 7.70 -4.24 23.57
N ILE A 299 8.86 -4.70 23.11
CA ILE A 299 9.19 -6.10 22.87
C ILE A 299 10.36 -6.50 23.79
N PRO A 300 10.20 -7.54 24.62
CA PRO A 300 11.26 -7.96 25.52
C PRO A 300 12.43 -8.59 24.76
N LYS A 301 13.64 -8.49 25.33
CA LYS A 301 14.86 -9.00 24.69
C LYS A 301 14.84 -10.52 24.46
N ASN A 302 14.22 -11.30 25.37
CA ASN A 302 14.11 -12.76 25.29
C ASN A 302 13.00 -13.26 24.33
N ARG A 303 12.71 -12.50 23.28
CA ARG A 303 11.77 -12.88 22.23
C ARG A 303 12.32 -14.02 21.36
N PRO A 304 11.46 -14.84 20.73
CA PRO A 304 11.88 -15.70 19.65
C PRO A 304 12.31 -14.85 18.46
N VAL A 305 13.32 -15.31 17.74
CA VAL A 305 13.86 -14.59 16.57
C VAL A 305 13.88 -15.55 15.40
N PHE A 306 13.28 -15.15 14.29
CA PHE A 306 13.36 -15.90 13.04
C PHE A 306 14.70 -15.63 12.38
N LYS A 307 15.43 -16.70 12.03
CA LYS A 307 16.77 -16.62 11.43
C LYS A 307 16.82 -17.00 9.95
N GLY A 308 15.69 -17.43 9.39
CA GLY A 308 15.58 -17.78 7.99
C GLY A 308 15.58 -16.56 7.06
N LYS A 309 15.47 -16.83 5.76
CA LYS A 309 15.38 -15.81 4.71
C LYS A 309 14.01 -15.18 4.70
N VAL A 310 13.96 -13.86 4.56
CA VAL A 310 12.72 -13.09 4.49
C VAL A 310 12.54 -12.52 3.08
N PHE A 311 11.37 -12.75 2.50
CA PHE A 311 10.94 -12.20 1.22
C PHE A 311 9.71 -11.33 1.45
N VAL A 312 9.74 -10.08 0.98
CA VAL A 312 8.65 -9.13 1.19
C VAL A 312 8.00 -8.83 -0.15
N LEU A 313 6.71 -9.14 -0.31
CA LEU A 313 5.94 -8.82 -1.51
C LEU A 313 5.33 -7.42 -1.37
N SER A 314 5.64 -6.52 -2.29
CA SER A 314 5.12 -5.15 -2.32
C SER A 314 4.59 -4.76 -3.69
N ASN A 315 3.68 -3.79 -3.71
CA ASN A 315 3.21 -3.15 -4.94
C ASN A 315 2.71 -1.73 -4.65
N TYR A 316 2.07 -1.09 -5.62
CA TYR A 316 1.44 0.22 -5.47
C TYR A 316 0.42 0.32 -4.31
N GLY A 317 -0.15 -0.81 -3.86
CA GLY A 317 -1.10 -0.87 -2.76
C GLY A 317 -0.41 -0.88 -1.39
N THR A 318 0.90 -1.11 -1.36
CA THR A 318 1.76 -0.98 -0.17
C THR A 318 2.05 0.49 0.06
N GLY A 319 1.45 1.11 1.08
CA GLY A 319 1.55 2.57 1.29
C GLY A 319 1.92 2.97 2.72
N SER A 320 2.28 4.23 2.91
CA SER A 320 2.51 4.86 4.22
C SER A 320 3.46 4.00 5.11
N ALA A 321 3.03 3.59 6.30
CA ALA A 321 3.82 2.76 7.21
C ALA A 321 4.30 1.43 6.59
N ALA A 322 3.54 0.83 5.67
CA ALA A 322 3.97 -0.38 4.99
C ALA A 322 5.07 -0.09 3.96
N ALA A 323 5.01 1.05 3.27
CA ALA A 323 6.09 1.52 2.41
C ALA A 323 7.36 1.79 3.23
N MET A 324 7.24 2.53 4.34
CA MET A 324 8.38 2.74 5.27
C MET A 324 8.97 1.42 5.78
N LEU A 325 8.13 0.42 6.07
CA LEU A 325 8.59 -0.90 6.46
C LEU A 325 9.41 -1.59 5.37
N THR A 326 9.02 -1.49 4.09
CA THR A 326 9.83 -2.04 2.99
C THR A 326 11.22 -1.40 2.92
N THR A 327 11.33 -0.08 3.11
CA THR A 327 12.61 0.62 3.21
C THR A 327 13.46 0.08 4.36
N LEU A 328 12.87 -0.09 5.55
CA LEU A 328 13.58 -0.63 6.71
C LEU A 328 14.10 -2.05 6.47
N PHE A 329 13.34 -2.90 5.77
CA PHE A 329 13.79 -4.26 5.40
C PHE A 329 15.00 -4.23 4.48
N GLN A 330 14.99 -3.38 3.45
CA GLN A 330 16.07 -3.26 2.47
C GLN A 330 17.32 -2.65 3.08
N ASP A 331 17.20 -1.48 3.70
CA ASP A 331 18.34 -0.70 4.21
C ASP A 331 19.08 -1.41 5.35
N ASN A 332 18.37 -2.25 6.11
CA ASN A 332 18.96 -3.06 7.18
C ASN A 332 19.36 -4.47 6.76
N ASN A 333 19.22 -4.84 5.47
CA ASN A 333 19.50 -6.18 4.96
C ASN A 333 18.81 -7.28 5.80
N ILE A 334 17.51 -7.12 6.05
CA ILE A 334 16.70 -8.08 6.83
C ILE A 334 15.87 -8.96 5.89
N GLY A 335 15.48 -8.44 4.73
CA GLY A 335 14.72 -9.21 3.74
C GLY A 335 14.88 -8.66 2.32
N THR A 336 14.49 -9.49 1.36
CA THR A 336 14.48 -9.15 -0.07
C THR A 336 13.09 -8.68 -0.46
N VAL A 337 12.95 -7.42 -0.87
CA VAL A 337 11.69 -6.87 -1.40
C VAL A 337 11.52 -7.28 -2.87
N ILE A 338 10.35 -7.82 -3.20
CA ILE A 338 9.99 -8.35 -4.52
C ILE A 338 8.64 -7.76 -4.94
N GLY A 339 8.57 -7.22 -6.16
CA GLY A 339 7.34 -6.69 -6.74
C GLY A 339 7.58 -5.40 -7.50
N THR A 340 6.71 -4.42 -7.29
CA THR A 340 6.85 -3.08 -7.89
C THR A 340 7.17 -2.03 -6.83
N SER A 341 7.46 -0.81 -7.28
CA SER A 341 7.47 0.35 -6.38
C SER A 341 6.19 0.43 -5.56
N VAL A 342 6.37 0.89 -4.32
CA VAL A 342 5.34 1.12 -3.32
C VAL A 342 4.55 2.39 -3.62
N GLY A 343 3.34 2.45 -3.06
CA GLY A 343 2.40 3.56 -3.09
C GLY A 343 2.68 4.68 -2.10
#